data_AF-A0A165XED4-F1
#
_entry.id   AF-A0A165XED4-F1
#
_cell.length_a   1.000
_cell.length_b   1.000
_cell.length_c   1.000
_cell.angle_alpha   90.00
_cell.angle_beta   90.00
_cell.angle_gamma   90.00
#
_symmetry.space_group_name_H-M   'P 1'
#
loop_
_entity.id
_entity.type
_entity.pdbx_description
1 polymer ?
#
loop_
_entity_poly.entity_id
_entity_poly.type
_entity_poly.pdbx_seq_one_letter_code
_entity_poly.pdbx_strand_id
1 'polypeptide(L)'
;MEGKVWYPIPLEHQFAVSRGPEYNWMAHRLRGGEWELVVGDRVDGFTRWEFNFRPGEEIYLQMWDWTVYTDPIKEFFVGSAVSLSCEFGIDIHSLRLVTHAGYQTDASITVKQESLIAPSPYIYYFAHPPKHDSNNIDSPPGFWSFSPDPCLPANRIIQDSKIWFRREPRFQYYAITKPVLALLQSFDAYGFLPTSTSPCNSTVNTGDGDGDGNSHEGSPSPSIVQTESHFSVFSRGRHKRTTAGGLFSKFSQNQARGALEG
;
A
#
# COMPACT_ATOMS: atom_id res chain seq x y z
N MET A 1 3.37 5.07 -22.19
CA MET A 1 4.01 3.83 -21.69
C MET A 1 2.89 2.86 -21.37
N GLU A 2 2.79 1.72 -22.05
CA GLU A 2 1.82 0.66 -21.68
C GLU A 2 2.15 0.17 -20.27
N GLY A 3 1.25 0.44 -19.31
CA GLY A 3 1.37 -0.04 -17.94
C GLY A 3 1.21 -1.55 -17.90
N LYS A 4 2.13 -2.24 -17.23
CA LYS A 4 2.05 -3.70 -17.04
C LYS A 4 0.94 -3.98 -16.05
N VAL A 5 -0.07 -4.73 -16.48
CA VAL A 5 -1.20 -5.14 -15.64
C VAL A 5 -0.74 -6.24 -14.69
N TRP A 6 -1.10 -6.10 -13.41
CA TRP A 6 -0.85 -7.09 -12.37
C TRP A 6 -2.14 -7.88 -12.13
N TYR A 7 -2.02 -9.20 -11.97
CA TYR A 7 -3.16 -10.08 -11.75
C TYR A 7 -3.06 -10.74 -10.37
N PRO A 8 -4.11 -10.67 -9.53
CA PRO A 8 -4.13 -11.40 -8.28
C PRO A 8 -4.17 -12.91 -8.55
N ILE A 9 -3.40 -13.67 -7.78
CA ILE A 9 -3.48 -15.12 -7.69
C ILE A 9 -4.42 -15.43 -6.53
N PRO A 10 -5.54 -16.13 -6.76
CA PRO A 10 -6.43 -16.54 -5.69
C PRO A 10 -5.69 -17.55 -4.81
N LEU A 11 -5.52 -17.22 -3.53
CA LEU A 11 -5.01 -18.14 -2.53
C LEU A 11 -6.17 -18.54 -1.62
N GLU A 12 -6.38 -19.84 -1.42
CA GLU A 12 -7.41 -20.35 -0.50
C GLU A 12 -6.95 -20.30 0.98
N HIS A 13 -5.72 -19.87 1.25
CA HIS A 13 -5.16 -19.85 2.60
C HIS A 13 -5.62 -18.62 3.38
N GLN A 14 -6.35 -18.86 4.47
CA GLN A 14 -6.76 -17.82 5.40
C GLN A 14 -5.67 -17.59 6.45
N PHE A 15 -5.28 -16.33 6.62
CA PHE A 15 -4.39 -15.93 7.70
C PHE A 15 -5.20 -15.28 8.82
N ALA A 16 -4.80 -15.51 10.06
CA ALA A 16 -5.33 -14.72 11.17
C ALA A 16 -5.02 -13.24 10.91
N VAL A 17 -6.06 -12.41 10.83
CA VAL A 17 -5.91 -10.96 10.80
C VAL A 17 -5.17 -10.55 12.06
N SER A 18 -4.14 -9.70 11.94
CA SER A 18 -3.46 -9.17 13.12
C SER A 18 -4.50 -8.53 14.02
N ARG A 19 -4.49 -8.91 15.32
CA ARG A 19 -5.55 -8.57 16.28
C ARG A 19 -5.61 -7.09 16.68
N GLY A 20 -4.87 -6.23 15.99
CA GLY A 20 -4.86 -4.81 16.27
C GLY A 20 -4.73 -4.04 14.97
N PRO A 21 -5.36 -2.85 14.89
CA PRO A 21 -4.94 -1.83 13.96
C PRO A 21 -3.55 -1.34 14.38
N GLU A 22 -2.51 -2.14 14.15
CA GLU A 22 -1.11 -1.70 14.18
C GLU A 22 -0.86 -0.83 12.95
N TYR A 23 -1.64 0.24 12.80
CA TYR A 23 -1.30 1.26 11.82
C TYR A 23 -0.02 1.89 12.31
N ASN A 24 1.07 1.57 11.63
CA ASN A 24 2.31 2.30 11.82
C ASN A 24 2.11 3.70 11.24
N TRP A 25 2.09 4.70 12.10
CA TRP A 25 2.00 6.10 11.71
C TRP A 25 3.38 6.73 11.68
N MET A 26 3.84 6.98 10.47
CA MET A 26 5.06 7.73 10.23
C MET A 26 4.68 9.04 9.56
N ALA A 27 5.23 10.13 10.08
CA ALA A 27 5.03 11.45 9.52
C ALA A 27 6.37 12.07 9.16
N HIS A 28 6.46 12.67 7.99
CA HIS A 28 7.62 13.43 7.56
C HIS A 28 7.23 14.86 7.25
N ARG A 29 8.07 15.80 7.63
CA ARG A 29 7.96 17.19 7.22
C ARG A 29 8.99 17.50 6.14
N LEU A 30 8.60 18.28 5.13
CA LEU A 30 9.56 18.85 4.17
C LEU A 30 10.05 20.21 4.67
N ARG A 31 11.37 20.37 4.86
CA ARG A 31 11.99 21.65 5.24
C ARG A 31 13.31 21.84 4.50
N GLY A 32 13.48 22.98 3.83
CA GLY A 32 14.71 23.28 3.10
C GLY A 32 15.02 22.29 1.95
N GLY A 33 14.01 21.58 1.45
CA GLY A 33 14.16 20.54 0.42
C GLY A 33 14.44 19.14 0.97
N GLU A 34 14.57 18.98 2.28
CA GLU A 34 14.84 17.69 2.92
C GLU A 34 13.63 17.20 3.74
N TRP A 35 13.42 15.89 3.74
CA TRP A 35 12.38 15.24 4.54
C TRP A 35 12.92 14.89 5.93
N GLU A 36 12.32 15.46 6.97
CA GLU A 36 12.62 15.15 8.36
C GLU A 36 11.52 14.26 8.95
N LEU A 37 11.90 13.19 9.65
CA LEU A 37 10.95 12.38 10.42
C LEU A 37 10.45 13.20 11.62
N VAL A 38 9.13 13.27 11.79
CA VAL A 38 8.50 13.96 12.92
C VAL A 38 7.70 12.96 13.77
N VAL A 39 7.91 13.03 15.08
CA VAL A 39 7.22 12.18 16.05
C VAL A 39 5.96 12.92 16.52
N GLY A 40 4.84 12.21 16.56
CA GLY A 40 3.57 12.76 17.04
C GLY A 40 3.25 12.27 18.44
N ASP A 41 2.56 13.11 19.21
CA ASP A 41 2.09 12.78 20.56
C ASP A 41 0.59 12.45 20.53
N ARG A 42 0.11 11.65 21.48
CA ARG A 42 -1.33 11.36 21.64
C ARG A 42 -1.97 12.38 22.58
N VAL A 43 -2.96 13.12 22.10
CA VAL A 43 -3.68 14.16 22.86
C VAL A 43 -5.17 14.08 22.55
N ASP A 44 -6.01 13.86 23.57
CA ASP A 44 -7.48 13.77 23.46
C ASP A 44 -8.00 12.86 22.34
N GLY A 45 -7.31 11.74 22.11
CA GLY A 45 -7.65 10.76 21.07
C GLY A 45 -7.12 11.08 19.67
N PHE A 46 -6.47 12.23 19.48
CA PHE A 46 -5.77 12.61 18.25
C PHE A 46 -4.29 12.26 18.33
N THR A 47 -3.64 12.14 17.17
CA THR A 47 -2.17 12.32 17.10
C THR A 47 -1.87 13.75 16.70
N ARG A 48 -1.05 14.41 17.50
CA ARG A 48 -0.65 15.80 17.34
C ARG A 48 0.81 15.86 16.92
N TRP A 49 1.09 16.62 15.86
CA TRP A 49 2.44 17.06 15.53
C TRP A 49 2.54 18.57 15.73
N GLU A 50 3.67 18.99 16.28
CA GLU A 50 4.00 20.39 16.52
C GLU A 50 5.07 20.85 15.54
N PHE A 51 4.88 22.01 14.93
CA PHE A 51 5.81 22.57 13.98
C PHE A 51 6.10 24.02 14.32
N ASN A 52 7.38 24.37 14.37
CA ASN A 52 7.79 25.77 14.27
C ASN A 52 7.61 26.24 12.82
N PHE A 53 7.03 27.41 12.65
CA PHE A 53 6.81 27.98 11.31
C PHE A 53 7.33 29.41 11.23
N ARG A 54 7.74 29.81 10.02
CA ARG A 54 7.98 31.21 9.65
C ARG A 54 6.83 31.71 8.77
N PRO A 55 6.45 32.99 8.86
CA PRO A 55 5.48 33.57 7.93
C PRO A 55 5.87 33.33 6.47
N GLY A 56 4.93 32.84 5.66
CA GLY A 56 5.16 32.48 4.27
C GLY A 56 5.85 31.13 4.05
N GLU A 57 6.30 30.43 5.11
CA GLU A 57 6.78 29.05 5.02
C GLU A 57 5.59 28.13 4.71
N GLU A 58 5.74 27.27 3.70
CA GLU A 58 4.85 26.14 3.50
C GLU A 58 5.36 24.97 4.33
N ILE A 59 4.52 24.49 5.25
CA ILE A 59 4.77 23.23 5.94
C ILE A 59 4.05 22.15 5.16
N TYR A 60 4.82 21.17 4.70
CA TYR A 60 4.30 19.96 4.09
C TYR A 60 4.49 18.81 5.06
N LEU A 61 3.41 18.07 5.31
CA LEU A 61 3.35 16.91 6.16
C LEU A 61 2.91 15.70 5.33
N GLN A 62 3.72 14.66 5.30
CA GLN A 62 3.38 13.39 4.68
C GLN A 62 3.18 12.34 5.77
N MET A 63 2.00 11.76 5.83
CA MET A 63 1.62 10.72 6.77
C MET A 63 1.37 9.41 6.03
N TRP A 64 1.67 8.30 6.68
CA TRP A 64 1.40 6.98 6.15
C TRP A 64 0.57 6.16 7.13
N ASP A 65 -0.53 5.59 6.64
CA ASP A 65 -1.39 4.64 7.34
C ASP A 65 -1.40 3.32 6.57
N TRP A 66 -0.73 2.30 7.09
CA TRP A 66 -0.58 1.01 6.43
C TRP A 66 -0.92 -0.14 7.36
N THR A 67 -1.52 -1.18 6.80
CA THR A 67 -1.64 -2.48 7.45
C THR A 67 -0.29 -3.18 7.42
N VAL A 68 0.09 -3.75 8.56
CA VAL A 68 1.33 -4.51 8.71
C VAL A 68 1.05 -5.97 8.39
N TYR A 69 1.80 -6.52 7.44
CA TYR A 69 1.88 -7.96 7.21
C TYR A 69 2.56 -8.66 8.39
N THR A 70 2.12 -9.87 8.71
CA THR A 70 2.76 -10.70 9.74
C THR A 70 3.85 -11.57 9.12
N ASP A 71 4.88 -11.91 9.90
CA ASP A 71 5.95 -12.84 9.46
C ASP A 71 5.40 -14.16 8.88
N PRO A 72 4.35 -14.80 9.46
CA PRO A 72 3.72 -15.99 8.89
C PRO A 72 3.24 -15.84 7.44
N ILE A 73 2.70 -14.68 7.05
CA ILE A 73 2.25 -14.44 5.66
C ILE A 73 3.45 -14.43 4.71
N LYS A 74 4.54 -13.80 5.13
CA LYS A 74 5.78 -13.73 4.35
C LYS A 74 6.41 -15.11 4.23
N GLU A 75 6.47 -15.87 5.32
CA GLU A 75 6.98 -17.24 5.32
C GLU A 75 6.16 -18.15 4.40
N PHE A 76 4.83 -18.09 4.48
CA PHE A 76 3.94 -18.82 3.57
C PHE A 76 4.21 -18.46 2.10
N PHE A 77 4.30 -17.17 1.78
CA PHE A 77 4.56 -16.73 0.41
C PHE A 77 5.91 -17.24 -0.11
N VAL A 78 6.97 -17.14 0.71
CA VAL A 78 8.31 -17.59 0.35
C VAL A 78 8.33 -19.11 0.18
N GLY A 79 7.75 -19.87 1.11
CA GLY A 79 7.68 -21.33 1.05
C GLY A 79 6.84 -21.86 -0.12
N SER A 80 5.80 -21.12 -0.53
CA SER A 80 4.89 -21.53 -1.60
C SER A 80 5.32 -21.00 -2.98
N ALA A 81 6.32 -20.11 -3.05
CA ALA A 81 6.63 -19.39 -4.28
C ALA A 81 7.01 -20.28 -5.46
N VAL A 82 7.79 -21.34 -5.22
CA VAL A 82 8.20 -22.29 -6.27
C VAL A 82 6.98 -23.01 -6.82
N SER A 83 6.13 -23.57 -5.94
CA SER A 83 4.89 -24.24 -6.31
C SER A 83 3.94 -23.32 -7.07
N LEU A 84 3.73 -22.08 -6.60
CA LEU A 84 2.92 -21.08 -7.30
C LEU A 84 3.50 -20.74 -8.67
N SER A 85 4.83 -20.60 -8.78
CA SER A 85 5.47 -20.30 -10.06
C SER A 85 5.26 -21.41 -11.08
N CYS A 86 5.35 -22.67 -10.65
CA CYS A 86 5.06 -23.83 -11.48
C CYS A 86 3.58 -23.91 -11.88
N GLU A 87 2.68 -23.90 -10.90
CA GLU A 87 1.25 -24.13 -11.09
C GLU A 87 0.65 -23.13 -12.06
N PHE A 88 1.04 -21.85 -11.93
CA PHE A 88 0.53 -20.78 -12.79
C PHE A 88 1.41 -20.52 -14.02
N GLY A 89 2.51 -21.26 -14.20
CA GLY A 89 3.45 -21.08 -15.32
C GLY A 89 4.05 -19.66 -15.38
N ILE A 90 4.28 -19.04 -14.23
CA ILE A 90 4.77 -17.67 -14.10
C ILE A 90 6.22 -17.66 -13.64
N ASP A 91 6.98 -16.68 -14.13
CA ASP A 91 8.32 -16.42 -13.64
C ASP A 91 8.28 -16.09 -12.14
N ILE A 92 9.02 -16.84 -11.34
CA ILE A 92 9.11 -16.65 -9.88
C ILE A 92 9.60 -15.25 -9.52
N HIS A 93 10.45 -14.62 -10.35
CA HIS A 93 10.87 -13.23 -10.14
C HIS A 93 9.80 -12.19 -10.47
N SER A 94 8.68 -12.62 -11.04
CA SER A 94 7.51 -11.81 -11.30
C SER A 94 6.44 -11.95 -10.23
N LEU A 95 6.59 -12.86 -9.26
CA LEU A 95 5.73 -12.96 -8.09
C LEU A 95 5.95 -11.79 -7.12
N ARG A 96 4.87 -11.18 -6.65
CA ARG A 96 4.90 -10.11 -5.66
C ARG A 96 3.91 -10.40 -4.53
N LEU A 97 4.38 -10.30 -3.30
CA LEU A 97 3.53 -10.27 -2.11
C LEU A 97 3.28 -8.82 -1.73
N VAL A 98 2.03 -8.42 -1.54
CA VAL A 98 1.73 -7.13 -0.89
C VAL A 98 2.11 -7.24 0.58
N THR A 99 3.09 -6.45 0.99
CA THR A 99 3.55 -6.36 2.38
C THR A 99 2.83 -5.27 3.14
N HIS A 100 2.69 -4.10 2.52
CA HIS A 100 1.92 -3.01 3.13
C HIS A 100 0.86 -2.59 2.14
N ALA A 101 -0.37 -2.49 2.62
CA ALA A 101 -1.47 -1.85 1.92
C ALA A 101 -1.98 -0.72 2.81
N GLY A 102 -2.14 0.46 2.24
CA GLY A 102 -2.47 1.61 3.04
C GLY A 102 -2.74 2.84 2.21
N TYR A 103 -2.75 3.96 2.90
CA TYR A 103 -2.79 5.26 2.27
C TYR A 103 -1.56 6.07 2.67
N GLN A 104 -1.14 6.92 1.74
CA GLN A 104 -0.31 8.06 2.05
C GLN A 104 -1.23 9.26 2.04
N THR A 105 -1.19 10.05 3.11
CA THR A 105 -1.88 11.32 3.15
C THR A 105 -0.88 12.45 3.25
N ASP A 106 -0.93 13.32 2.27
CA ASP A 106 -0.19 14.56 2.26
C ASP A 106 -1.11 15.69 2.74
N ALA A 107 -0.61 16.53 3.64
CA ALA A 107 -1.25 17.73 4.14
C ALA A 107 -0.26 18.88 4.05
N SER A 108 -0.66 20.02 3.48
CA SER A 108 0.17 21.22 3.54
C SER A 108 -0.59 22.43 4.03
N ILE A 109 0.17 23.37 4.61
CA ILE A 109 -0.33 24.67 5.02
C ILE A 109 0.72 25.75 4.77
N THR A 110 0.29 26.87 4.21
CA THR A 110 1.09 28.10 4.16
C THR A 110 0.47 29.13 5.09
N VAL A 111 1.18 29.48 6.16
CA VAL A 111 0.70 30.49 7.11
C VAL A 111 1.08 31.89 6.60
N LYS A 112 0.07 32.74 6.36
CA LYS A 112 0.28 34.11 5.88
C LYS A 112 0.80 35.02 7.00
N GLN A 113 1.55 36.04 6.62
CA GLN A 113 2.09 37.04 7.54
C GLN A 113 1.00 37.83 8.28
N GLU A 114 -0.15 38.03 7.67
CA GLU A 114 -1.30 38.72 8.27
C GLU A 114 -1.92 37.92 9.44
N SER A 115 -1.65 36.60 9.51
CA SER A 115 -2.12 35.71 10.58
C SER A 115 -1.23 35.75 11.84
N LEU A 116 -0.22 36.64 11.89
CA LEU A 116 0.77 36.77 12.97
C LEU A 116 0.25 37.29 14.31
N ILE A 117 -1.06 37.54 14.47
CA ILE A 117 -1.66 37.79 15.78
C ILE A 117 -1.68 36.47 16.62
N ALA A 118 -1.28 35.34 16.03
CA ALA A 118 -1.11 34.09 16.75
C ALA A 118 -0.13 34.25 17.93
N PRO A 119 -0.55 33.91 19.17
CA PRO A 119 0.26 34.09 20.38
C PRO A 119 1.45 33.11 20.49
N SER A 120 1.62 32.21 19.52
CA SER A 120 2.60 31.12 19.53
C SER A 120 3.32 31.02 18.18
N PRO A 121 4.64 30.76 18.15
CA PRO A 121 5.38 30.49 16.92
C PRO A 121 5.16 29.06 16.38
N TYR A 122 4.26 28.30 17.02
CA TYR A 122 3.96 26.92 16.69
C TYR A 122 2.60 26.79 16.03
N ILE A 123 2.53 25.86 15.09
CA ILE A 123 1.32 25.36 14.47
C ILE A 123 1.25 23.85 14.69
N TYR A 124 0.04 23.34 14.88
CA TYR A 124 -0.22 21.96 15.21
C TYR A 124 -1.04 21.32 14.10
N TYR A 125 -0.71 20.07 13.77
CA TYR A 125 -1.58 19.20 12.98
C TYR A 125 -2.15 18.11 13.88
N PHE A 126 -3.46 17.95 13.87
CA PHE A 126 -4.16 16.92 14.62
C PHE A 126 -4.74 15.89 13.66
N ALA A 127 -4.20 14.67 13.62
CA ALA A 127 -4.81 13.56 12.91
C ALA A 127 -5.85 12.85 13.76
N HIS A 128 -7.01 12.60 13.17
CA HIS A 128 -8.03 11.69 13.69
C HIS A 128 -7.48 10.27 13.70
N PRO A 129 -7.82 9.46 14.73
CA PRO A 129 -7.46 8.05 14.77
C PRO A 129 -8.02 7.34 13.52
N PRO A 130 -7.33 6.34 12.99
CA PRO A 130 -7.83 5.58 11.86
C PRO A 130 -9.11 4.89 12.30
N LYS A 131 -10.20 5.15 11.57
CA LYS A 131 -11.47 4.46 11.82
C LYS A 131 -11.39 3.08 11.18
N HIS A 132 -11.51 2.05 12.01
CA HIS A 132 -11.46 0.65 11.57
C HIS A 132 -12.59 0.31 10.58
N ASP A 133 -13.75 0.95 10.72
CA ASP A 133 -14.98 0.49 10.08
C ASP A 133 -15.54 1.44 9.00
N SER A 134 -14.88 2.56 8.71
CA SER A 134 -15.47 3.55 7.82
C SER A 134 -14.87 3.49 6.42
N ASN A 135 -15.67 2.99 5.46
CA ASN A 135 -15.60 3.33 4.03
C ASN A 135 -15.69 4.85 3.75
N ASN A 136 -15.70 5.69 4.78
CA ASN A 136 -15.86 7.13 4.70
C ASN A 136 -14.50 7.76 4.38
N ILE A 137 -14.19 7.76 3.09
CA ILE A 137 -12.99 8.34 2.47
C ILE A 137 -13.00 9.88 2.59
N ASP A 138 -14.16 10.49 2.88
CA ASP A 138 -14.40 11.93 2.72
C ASP A 138 -14.06 12.79 3.95
N SER A 139 -13.68 12.20 5.09
CA SER A 139 -13.16 12.97 6.21
C SER A 139 -11.67 13.24 5.99
N PRO A 140 -11.20 14.51 5.94
CA PRO A 140 -9.76 14.77 5.97
C PRO A 140 -9.19 14.08 7.21
N PRO A 141 -7.98 13.51 7.14
CA PRO A 141 -7.46 12.71 8.25
C PRO A 141 -7.13 13.56 9.47
N GLY A 142 -7.32 14.88 9.42
CA GLY A 142 -6.99 15.80 10.49
C GLY A 142 -7.26 17.27 10.15
N PHE A 143 -6.76 18.15 11.00
CA PHE A 143 -6.86 19.61 10.83
C PHE A 143 -5.64 20.34 11.38
N TRP A 144 -5.41 21.55 10.85
CA TRP A 144 -4.39 22.47 11.34
C TRP A 144 -4.96 23.45 12.39
N SER A 145 -4.18 23.77 13.41
CA SER A 145 -4.57 24.64 14.51
C SER A 145 -3.39 25.44 15.04
N PHE A 146 -3.62 26.67 15.50
CA PHE A 146 -2.63 27.44 16.26
C PHE A 146 -2.61 27.10 17.76
N SER A 147 -3.50 26.23 18.21
CA SER A 147 -3.63 25.84 19.61
C SER A 147 -3.07 24.43 19.85
N PRO A 148 -2.35 24.20 20.96
CA PRO A 148 -1.84 22.87 21.32
C PRO A 148 -2.95 21.88 21.72
N ASP A 149 -4.16 22.39 21.99
CA ASP A 149 -5.33 21.61 22.42
C ASP A 149 -6.36 21.46 21.28
N PRO A 150 -6.85 20.24 21.00
CA PRO A 150 -7.80 19.99 19.91
C PRO A 150 -9.25 20.40 20.24
N CYS A 151 -9.59 20.60 21.52
CA CYS A 151 -10.97 20.79 22.00
C CYS A 151 -11.51 22.22 21.95
N LEU A 152 -10.90 23.11 21.17
CA LEU A 152 -11.24 24.53 21.16
C LEU A 152 -12.18 24.91 20.00
N PRO A 153 -12.94 26.01 20.15
CA PRO A 153 -13.96 26.38 19.17
C PRO A 153 -13.41 26.50 17.75
N ALA A 154 -14.27 26.24 16.76
CA ALA A 154 -13.94 26.20 15.33
C ALA A 154 -13.24 27.47 14.79
N ASN A 155 -13.30 28.59 15.52
CA ASN A 155 -12.60 29.84 15.19
C ASN A 155 -11.07 29.77 15.37
N ARG A 156 -10.52 28.71 15.97
CA ARG A 156 -9.07 28.46 16.06
C ARG A 156 -8.57 27.45 15.03
N ILE A 157 -9.48 26.83 14.27
CA ILE A 157 -9.13 26.05 13.09
C ILE A 157 -8.73 27.03 12.00
N ILE A 158 -7.63 26.74 11.32
CA ILE A 158 -7.12 27.62 10.29
C ILE A 158 -8.02 27.48 9.06
N GLN A 159 -8.80 28.50 8.74
CA GLN A 159 -9.71 28.50 7.57
C GLN A 159 -9.20 29.39 6.43
N ASP A 160 -8.46 30.47 6.73
CA ASP A 160 -8.01 31.47 5.74
C ASP A 160 -6.62 31.16 5.13
N SER A 161 -6.04 30.01 5.47
CA SER A 161 -4.78 29.55 4.88
C SER A 161 -5.04 28.68 3.66
N LYS A 162 -4.05 28.66 2.75
CA LYS A 162 -4.06 27.68 1.66
C LYS A 162 -3.74 26.32 2.27
N ILE A 163 -4.78 25.54 2.49
CA ILE A 163 -4.69 24.17 2.99
C ILE A 163 -4.92 23.22 1.82
N TRP A 164 -4.07 22.21 1.73
CA TRP A 164 -4.18 21.18 0.71
C TRP A 164 -4.09 19.80 1.35
N PHE A 165 -4.93 18.89 0.86
CA PHE A 165 -4.96 17.49 1.27
C PHE A 165 -4.98 16.59 0.04
N ARG A 166 -4.15 15.55 0.05
CA ARG A 166 -4.20 14.47 -0.94
C ARG A 166 -4.01 13.15 -0.24
N ARG A 167 -4.95 12.25 -0.47
CA ARG A 167 -4.86 10.88 0.00
C ARG A 167 -4.73 9.96 -1.20
N GLU A 168 -3.73 9.09 -1.18
CA GLU A 168 -3.48 8.14 -2.26
C GLU A 168 -3.30 6.73 -1.71
N PRO A 169 -3.88 5.70 -2.35
CA PRO A 169 -3.56 4.33 -2.01
C PRO A 169 -2.07 4.06 -2.28
N ARG A 170 -1.41 3.40 -1.35
CA ARG A 170 -0.01 2.97 -1.46
C ARG A 170 0.11 1.50 -1.13
N PHE A 171 0.93 0.83 -1.92
CA PHE A 171 1.24 -0.58 -1.77
C PHE A 171 2.76 -0.74 -1.75
N GLN A 172 3.26 -1.51 -0.79
CA GLN A 172 4.62 -2.01 -0.82
C GLN A 172 4.60 -3.49 -1.14
N TYR A 173 5.54 -3.92 -1.99
CA TYR A 173 5.62 -5.29 -2.42
C TYR A 173 6.94 -5.91 -1.99
N TYR A 174 6.88 -7.16 -1.54
CA TYR A 174 8.03 -8.02 -1.42
C TYR A 174 8.19 -8.84 -2.70
N ALA A 175 9.43 -8.90 -3.19
CA ALA A 175 9.80 -9.64 -4.38
C ALA A 175 10.85 -10.68 -4.02
N ILE A 176 10.79 -11.83 -4.68
CA ILE A 176 11.75 -12.91 -4.48
C ILE A 176 13.06 -12.54 -5.15
N THR A 177 14.09 -12.38 -4.33
CA THR A 177 15.45 -12.07 -4.77
C THR A 177 16.15 -13.32 -5.28
N LYS A 178 17.23 -13.16 -6.06
CA LYS A 178 18.02 -14.30 -6.56
C LYS A 178 18.58 -15.19 -5.43
N PRO A 179 19.14 -14.64 -4.32
CA PRO A 179 19.61 -15.48 -3.23
C PRO A 179 18.49 -16.29 -2.56
N VAL A 180 17.31 -15.67 -2.37
CA VAL A 180 16.15 -16.37 -1.80
C VAL A 180 15.69 -17.49 -2.74
N LEU A 181 15.65 -17.23 -4.05
CA LEU A 181 15.32 -18.26 -5.03
C LEU A 181 16.28 -19.45 -5.00
N ALA A 182 17.59 -19.18 -4.96
CA ALA A 182 18.60 -20.24 -4.91
C ALA A 182 18.45 -21.12 -3.66
N LEU A 183 18.13 -20.51 -2.51
CA LEU A 183 17.85 -21.24 -1.28
C LEU A 183 16.58 -22.10 -1.41
N LEU A 184 15.50 -21.55 -1.97
CA LEU A 184 14.25 -22.29 -2.19
C LEU A 184 14.46 -23.48 -3.12
N GLN A 185 15.20 -23.32 -4.21
CA GLN A 185 15.54 -24.41 -5.12
C GLN A 185 16.39 -25.49 -4.44
N SER A 186 17.31 -25.11 -3.55
CA SER A 186 18.06 -26.09 -2.77
C SER A 186 17.13 -26.87 -1.84
N PHE A 187 16.17 -26.22 -1.17
CA PHE A 187 15.21 -26.91 -0.31
C PHE A 187 14.29 -27.85 -1.08
N ASP A 188 13.84 -27.43 -2.27
CA ASP A 188 13.03 -28.24 -3.16
C ASP A 188 13.76 -29.51 -3.61
N ALA A 189 15.03 -29.37 -4.00
CA ALA A 189 15.88 -30.50 -4.43
C ALA A 189 16.07 -31.57 -3.34
N TYR A 190 15.96 -31.20 -2.05
CA TYR A 190 16.04 -32.11 -0.92
C TYR A 190 14.66 -32.53 -0.37
N GLY A 191 13.55 -32.10 -1.00
CA GLY A 191 12.20 -32.43 -0.56
C GLY A 191 11.78 -31.75 0.75
N PHE A 192 12.39 -30.61 1.10
CA PHE A 192 12.03 -29.84 2.29
C PHE A 192 10.84 -28.90 2.05
N LEU A 193 10.52 -28.59 0.79
CA LEU A 193 9.36 -27.78 0.47
C LEU A 193 8.09 -28.65 0.42
N PRO A 194 6.93 -28.12 0.83
CA PRO A 194 5.66 -28.80 0.66
C PRO A 194 5.46 -29.14 -0.81
N THR A 195 5.36 -30.43 -1.13
CA THR A 195 5.07 -30.87 -2.49
C THR A 195 3.63 -30.51 -2.84
N SER A 196 3.48 -29.64 -3.84
CA SER A 196 2.21 -29.52 -4.55
C SER A 196 1.87 -30.89 -5.14
N THR A 197 0.65 -31.37 -4.92
CA THR A 197 0.16 -32.60 -5.54
C THR A 197 0.01 -32.49 -7.07
N SER A 198 0.21 -31.30 -7.63
CA SER A 198 0.24 -31.06 -9.07
C SER A 198 1.68 -31.09 -9.58
N PRO A 199 2.08 -32.08 -10.40
CA PRO A 199 3.43 -32.14 -10.95
C PRO A 199 3.72 -30.91 -11.83
N CYS A 200 4.83 -30.22 -11.56
CA CYS A 200 5.37 -29.17 -12.43
C CYS A 200 5.81 -29.80 -13.76
N ASN A 201 4.90 -29.92 -14.72
CA ASN A 201 5.25 -30.34 -16.07
C ASN A 201 6.00 -29.19 -16.79
N SER A 202 7.25 -28.96 -16.42
CA SER A 202 8.15 -28.01 -17.12
C SER A 202 8.74 -28.59 -18.41
N THR A 203 8.14 -29.65 -18.95
CA THR A 203 8.48 -30.17 -20.27
C THR A 203 7.72 -29.36 -21.31
N VAL A 204 8.44 -28.52 -22.05
CA VAL A 204 7.95 -27.92 -23.30
C VAL A 204 7.62 -29.07 -24.26
N ASN A 205 6.36 -29.48 -24.28
CA ASN A 205 5.84 -30.46 -25.23
C ASN A 205 5.12 -29.71 -26.36
N THR A 206 5.77 -29.68 -27.52
CA THR A 206 5.09 -29.69 -28.82
C THR A 206 4.37 -31.02 -28.98
N GLY A 207 3.05 -31.02 -29.14
CA GLY A 207 2.32 -32.22 -29.56
C GLY A 207 0.86 -32.23 -29.12
N ASP A 208 -0.01 -32.23 -30.14
CA ASP A 208 -1.46 -32.30 -30.09
C ASP A 208 -2.02 -33.49 -29.29
N GLY A 209 -3.21 -33.30 -28.71
CA GLY A 209 -4.00 -34.39 -28.14
C GLY A 209 -5.31 -33.92 -27.53
N ASP A 210 -6.40 -34.06 -28.30
CA ASP A 210 -7.79 -33.89 -27.90
C ASP A 210 -8.23 -34.97 -26.88
N GLY A 211 -9.10 -34.60 -25.94
CA GLY A 211 -9.78 -35.56 -25.05
C GLY A 211 -10.76 -34.91 -24.06
N ASP A 212 -12.06 -35.09 -24.34
CA ASP A 212 -13.23 -34.68 -23.56
C ASP A 212 -13.40 -35.43 -22.21
N GLY A 213 -14.09 -34.81 -21.24
CA GLY A 213 -14.88 -35.59 -20.26
C GLY A 213 -15.14 -35.04 -18.84
N ASN A 214 -16.23 -34.27 -18.70
CA ASN A 214 -17.30 -34.32 -17.67
C ASN A 214 -17.09 -34.04 -16.15
N SER A 215 -18.21 -33.60 -15.56
CA SER A 215 -18.46 -32.80 -14.36
C SER A 215 -18.95 -33.58 -13.11
N HIS A 216 -18.80 -32.98 -11.92
CA HIS A 216 -19.70 -33.21 -10.79
C HIS A 216 -19.84 -32.00 -9.84
N GLU A 217 -21.09 -31.72 -9.45
CA GLU A 217 -21.54 -30.66 -8.54
C GLU A 217 -21.56 -31.12 -7.08
N GLY A 218 -21.26 -30.21 -6.14
CA GLY A 218 -21.44 -30.39 -4.69
C GLY A 218 -21.88 -29.10 -4.01
N SER A 219 -22.95 -29.18 -3.21
CA SER A 219 -23.71 -28.07 -2.62
C SER A 219 -22.99 -27.33 -1.47
N PRO A 220 -23.33 -26.05 -1.20
CA PRO A 220 -22.67 -25.24 -0.18
C PRO A 220 -23.28 -25.41 1.22
N SER A 221 -22.43 -25.40 2.24
CA SER A 221 -22.79 -25.23 3.66
C SER A 221 -22.57 -23.77 4.11
N PRO A 222 -23.28 -23.29 5.14
CA PRO A 222 -23.29 -21.87 5.49
C PRO A 222 -22.15 -21.53 6.46
N SER A 223 -21.48 -20.39 6.24
CA SER A 223 -20.44 -19.91 7.16
C SER A 223 -20.57 -18.42 7.45
N ILE A 224 -20.90 -18.17 8.72
CA ILE A 224 -20.36 -17.18 9.68
C ILE A 224 -19.56 -16.04 9.03
N VAL A 225 -20.04 -14.80 9.26
CA VAL A 225 -19.36 -13.56 8.88
C VAL A 225 -18.11 -13.38 9.74
N GLN A 226 -16.99 -13.93 9.27
CA GLN A 226 -15.66 -13.47 9.63
C GLN A 226 -15.31 -12.30 8.71
N THR A 227 -14.76 -11.22 9.25
CA THR A 227 -14.19 -10.14 8.44
C THR A 227 -12.95 -10.68 7.72
N GLU A 228 -13.15 -11.10 6.47
CA GLU A 228 -12.14 -11.65 5.59
C GLU A 228 -11.14 -10.56 5.19
N SER A 229 -9.85 -10.77 5.46
CA SER A 229 -8.79 -10.04 4.78
C SER A 229 -8.25 -10.90 3.64
N HIS A 230 -8.52 -10.45 2.42
CA HIS A 230 -7.99 -11.07 1.21
C HIS A 230 -6.55 -10.57 1.02
N PHE A 231 -5.55 -11.45 1.13
CA PHE A 231 -4.18 -11.13 0.71
C PHE A 231 -4.00 -11.53 -0.74
N SER A 232 -3.55 -10.58 -1.55
CA SER A 232 -3.37 -10.78 -2.98
C SER A 232 -1.88 -10.96 -3.29
N VAL A 233 -1.52 -12.14 -3.78
CA VAL A 233 -0.25 -12.33 -4.50
C VAL A 233 -0.48 -11.87 -5.92
N PHE A 234 0.43 -11.06 -6.45
CA PHE A 234 0.31 -10.58 -7.83
C PHE A 234 1.35 -11.25 -8.71
N SER A 235 0.91 -11.67 -9.89
CA SER A 235 1.79 -12.05 -10.98
C SER A 235 1.79 -10.99 -12.07
N ARG A 236 2.90 -10.94 -12.79
CA ARG A 236 3.02 -10.10 -13.97
C ARG A 236 2.64 -10.90 -15.22
N GLY A 237 1.51 -10.57 -15.83
CA GLY A 237 1.12 -11.16 -17.10
C GLY A 237 1.97 -10.63 -18.27
N ARG A 238 2.42 -11.53 -19.16
CA ARG A 238 2.61 -11.16 -20.57
C ARG A 238 1.29 -11.47 -21.27
N HIS A 239 0.62 -10.46 -21.80
CA HIS A 239 -0.49 -10.71 -22.72
C HIS A 239 0.11 -11.42 -23.94
N LYS A 240 -0.21 -12.70 -24.16
CA LYS A 240 -0.19 -13.24 -25.53
C LYS A 240 -1.29 -12.44 -26.25
N ARG A 241 -0.89 -11.51 -27.12
CA ARG A 241 -1.82 -10.80 -28.00
C ARG A 241 -2.39 -11.84 -28.96
N THR A 242 -3.65 -12.22 -28.77
CA THR A 242 -4.49 -12.65 -29.88
C THR A 242 -4.98 -11.37 -30.54
N THR A 243 -4.52 -11.12 -31.77
CA THR A 243 -4.73 -9.87 -32.50
C THR A 243 -6.21 -9.72 -32.88
N ALA A 244 -6.90 -8.73 -32.30
CA ALA A 244 -8.05 -8.07 -32.94
C ALA A 244 -8.17 -6.64 -32.38
N GLY A 245 -8.22 -5.67 -33.29
CA GLY A 245 -7.97 -4.25 -33.01
C GLY A 245 -9.10 -3.51 -32.28
N GLY A 246 -8.73 -2.39 -31.67
CA GLY A 246 -9.68 -1.42 -31.11
C GLY A 246 -8.97 -0.17 -30.61
N LEU A 247 -9.38 0.99 -31.12
CA LEU A 247 -8.82 2.33 -30.95
C LEU A 247 -9.23 3.04 -29.63
N PHE A 248 -8.56 4.18 -29.36
CA PHE A 248 -8.82 5.26 -28.38
C PHE A 248 -8.26 5.06 -26.97
N SER A 249 -7.74 6.05 -26.23
CA SER A 249 -7.50 7.50 -26.41
C SER A 249 -6.42 7.92 -25.39
N LYS A 250 -5.68 8.99 -25.68
CA LYS A 250 -4.59 9.54 -24.86
C LYS A 250 -5.12 10.56 -23.84
N PHE A 251 -4.66 10.48 -22.60
CA PHE A 251 -4.52 11.66 -21.73
C PHE A 251 -3.10 11.75 -21.17
N SER A 252 -2.62 12.99 -21.10
CA SER A 252 -1.23 13.43 -21.03
C SER A 252 -0.68 13.51 -19.60
N GLN A 253 0.60 13.19 -19.45
CA GLN A 253 1.46 13.52 -18.31
C GLN A 253 2.43 14.62 -18.76
N ASN A 254 2.45 15.75 -18.05
CA ASN A 254 3.52 16.77 -18.00
C ASN A 254 3.91 16.89 -16.51
N GLN A 255 5.13 17.16 -16.06
CA GLN A 255 6.48 17.36 -16.60
C GLN A 255 7.44 17.19 -15.39
N ALA A 256 8.58 16.48 -15.51
CA ALA A 256 9.96 17.00 -15.67
C ALA A 256 10.42 17.93 -14.52
N ARG A 257 11.43 17.60 -13.68
CA ARG A 257 12.89 17.42 -13.92
C ARG A 257 13.62 18.70 -14.37
N GLY A 258 14.57 19.14 -13.55
CA GLY A 258 15.66 20.11 -13.84
C GLY A 258 16.05 20.87 -12.55
N ALA A 259 17.30 21.12 -12.18
CA ALA A 259 18.58 20.89 -12.83
C ALA A 259 19.72 20.93 -11.78
N LEU A 260 20.79 20.18 -12.05
CA LEU A 260 22.14 20.37 -11.54
C LEU A 260 22.87 21.18 -12.62
N GLU A 261 23.39 22.35 -12.29
CA GLU A 261 24.55 23.01 -12.91
C GLU A 261 24.99 24.16 -12.00
N GLY A 262 26.28 24.15 -11.65
CA GLY A 262 26.93 24.98 -10.64
C GLY A 262 28.08 24.23 -10.00
#